data_AF-A0A849G5S9-F1
#
_entry.id   AF-A0A849G5S9-F1
#
_cell.length_a   1.000
_cell.length_b   1.000
_cell.length_c   1.000
_cell.angle_alpha   90.00
_cell.angle_beta   90.00
_cell.angle_gamma   90.00
#
_symmetry.space_group_name_H-M   'P 1'
#
loop_
_entity.id
_entity.type
_entity.pdbx_description
1 polymer ?
#
loop_
_entity_poly.entity_id
_entity_poly.type
_entity_poly.pdbx_seq_one_letter_code
_entity_poly.pdbx_strand_id
1 'polypeptide(L)'
;MSDARRLLLAVLYAAWVMVFVYAFFAYARAPYEGAGFPDGLNKPAVYLGWQGIAGMLAIAVFGVGWGWPKGSAVRGLAVVPLVIAGLHLLAIAVVIFWAEGL
;
A
#
# COMPACT_ATOMS: atom_id res chain seq x y z
N MET A 1 0.10 -19.75 -20.19
CA MET A 1 0.18 -19.31 -18.78
C MET A 1 -0.64 -20.25 -17.93
N SER A 2 -0.13 -20.72 -16.79
CA SER A 2 -0.82 -21.70 -15.95
C SER A 2 -1.94 -21.08 -15.11
N ASP A 3 -2.97 -21.86 -14.79
CA ASP A 3 -4.07 -21.46 -13.92
C ASP A 3 -3.59 -21.10 -12.51
N ALA A 4 -2.58 -21.82 -12.00
CA ALA A 4 -1.93 -21.52 -10.73
C ALA A 4 -1.39 -20.08 -10.66
N ARG A 5 -0.80 -19.57 -11.76
CA ARG A 5 -0.28 -18.19 -11.80
C ARG A 5 -1.38 -17.15 -11.83
N ARG A 6 -2.51 -17.45 -12.49
CA ARG A 6 -3.71 -16.60 -12.49
C ARG A 6 -4.31 -16.52 -11.08
N LEU A 7 -4.47 -17.68 -10.43
CA LEU A 7 -4.97 -17.78 -9.06
C LEU A 7 -4.05 -17.03 -8.09
N LEU A 8 -2.73 -17.23 -8.19
CA LEU A 8 -1.76 -16.51 -7.35
C LEU A 8 -1.90 -14.99 -7.49
N LEU A 9 -1.98 -14.48 -8.72
CA LEU A 9 -2.14 -13.04 -8.95
C LEU A 9 -3.46 -12.52 -8.36
N ALA A 10 -4.56 -13.27 -8.52
CA ALA A 10 -5.85 -12.91 -7.94
C ALA A 10 -5.82 -12.86 -6.40
N VAL A 11 -5.18 -13.85 -5.77
CA VAL A 11 -4.99 -13.89 -4.32
C VAL A 11 -4.13 -12.73 -3.82
N LEU A 12 -3.02 -12.44 -4.51
CA LEU A 12 -2.16 -11.30 -4.18
C LEU A 12 -2.91 -9.98 -4.28
N TYR A 13 -3.74 -9.81 -5.31
CA TYR A 13 -4.60 -8.63 -5.45
C TYR A 13 -5.62 -8.52 -4.33
N ALA A 14 -6.33 -9.61 -4.03
CA ALA A 14 -7.31 -9.63 -2.96
C ALA A 14 -6.65 -9.29 -1.62
N ALA A 15 -5.49 -9.90 -1.32
CA ALA A 15 -4.71 -9.59 -0.13
C ALA A 15 -4.28 -8.12 -0.09
N TRP A 16 -3.79 -7.57 -1.21
CA TRP A 16 -3.40 -6.17 -1.30
C TRP A 16 -4.57 -5.24 -1.03
N VAL A 17 -5.73 -5.45 -1.68
CA VAL A 17 -6.94 -4.63 -1.46
C VAL A 17 -7.39 -4.72 -0.01
N MET A 18 -7.46 -5.94 0.55
CA MET A 18 -7.88 -6.13 1.95
C MET A 18 -6.96 -5.39 2.91
N VAL A 19 -5.64 -5.53 2.76
CA VAL A 19 -4.65 -4.86 3.62
C VAL A 19 -4.70 -3.35 3.45
N PHE A 20 -4.73 -2.85 2.21
CA PHE A 20 -4.79 -1.43 1.91
C PHE A 20 -6.04 -0.77 2.50
N VAL A 21 -7.21 -1.39 2.31
CA VAL A 21 -8.48 -0.90 2.86
C VAL A 21 -8.51 -1.05 4.38
N TYR A 22 -8.01 -2.16 4.92
CA TYR A 22 -7.95 -2.39 6.37
C TYR A 22 -7.09 -1.33 7.08
N ALA A 23 -6.04 -0.80 6.45
CA ALA A 23 -5.24 0.28 7.01
C ALA A 23 -6.08 1.48 7.46
N PHE A 24 -7.12 1.85 6.70
CA PHE A 24 -8.03 2.95 7.04
C PHE A 24 -8.93 2.60 8.22
N PHE A 25 -9.44 1.37 8.27
CA PHE A 25 -10.22 0.89 9.42
C PHE A 25 -9.37 0.82 10.69
N ALA A 26 -8.13 0.35 10.58
CA ALA A 26 -7.18 0.30 11.67
C ALA A 26 -6.85 1.71 12.19
N TYR A 27 -6.61 2.67 11.31
CA TYR A 27 -6.44 4.08 11.66
C TYR A 27 -7.65 4.66 12.39
N ALA A 28 -8.86 4.40 11.88
CA ALA A 28 -10.09 4.92 12.46
C ALA A 28 -10.36 4.37 13.88
N ARG A 29 -9.99 3.10 14.12
CA ARG A 29 -10.19 2.40 15.40
C ARG A 29 -9.05 2.56 16.40
N ALA A 30 -7.84 2.93 15.95
CA ALA A 30 -6.72 3.13 16.84
C ALA A 30 -7.07 4.17 17.91
N PRO A 31 -6.74 3.94 19.18
CA PRO A 31 -7.05 4.90 20.23
C PRO A 31 -6.23 6.18 20.05
N TYR A 32 -6.79 7.32 20.47
CA TYR A 32 -5.99 8.51 20.77
C TYR A 32 -5.50 8.34 22.20
N GLU A 33 -4.33 7.75 22.39
CA GLU A 33 -3.72 7.70 23.72
C GLU A 33 -2.87 8.96 23.94
N GLY A 34 -3.10 9.68 25.05
CA GLY A 34 -2.15 10.66 25.60
C GLY A 34 -2.40 12.14 25.28
N ALA A 35 -2.06 13.01 26.24
CA ALA A 35 -2.27 14.47 26.24
C ALA A 35 -1.07 15.26 25.65
N GLY A 36 -0.26 14.67 24.76
CA GLY A 36 0.99 15.28 24.25
C GLY A 36 1.37 14.90 22.81
N PHE A 37 2.21 15.75 22.19
CA PHE A 37 2.60 15.69 20.77
C PHE A 37 3.31 14.39 20.30
N PRO A 38 4.17 13.72 21.10
CA PRO A 38 4.80 12.45 20.69
C PRO A 38 3.81 11.29 20.55
N ASP A 39 2.70 11.34 21.28
CA ASP A 39 1.72 10.24 21.39
C ASP A 39 0.57 10.37 20.37
N GLY A 40 0.42 11.55 19.75
CA GLY A 40 -0.46 11.78 18.60
C GLY A 40 -0.09 10.98 17.34
N LEU A 41 1.10 10.36 17.34
CA LEU A 41 1.61 9.51 16.27
C LEU A 41 1.01 8.10 16.25
N ASN A 42 0.28 7.67 17.28
CA ASN A 42 -0.26 6.31 17.35
C ASN A 42 -1.16 5.96 16.15
N LYS A 43 -2.05 6.87 15.75
CA LYS A 43 -2.91 6.63 14.57
C LYS A 43 -2.11 6.62 13.27
N PRO A 44 -1.34 7.67 12.92
CA PRO A 44 -0.50 7.65 11.72
C PRO A 44 0.46 6.46 11.68
N ALA A 45 1.08 6.07 12.80
CA ALA A 45 2.00 4.94 12.87
C ALA A 45 1.30 3.61 12.53
N VAL A 46 0.11 3.36 13.09
CA VAL A 46 -0.69 2.18 12.75
C VAL A 46 -1.02 2.16 11.26
N TYR A 47 -1.45 3.28 10.69
CA TYR A 47 -1.74 3.39 9.26
C TYR A 47 -0.51 3.10 8.40
N LEU A 48 0.61 3.78 8.68
CA LEU A 48 1.86 3.64 7.95
C LEU A 48 2.41 2.20 8.03
N GLY A 49 2.26 1.53 9.17
CA GLY A 49 2.60 0.11 9.32
C GLY A 49 1.83 -0.77 8.35
N TRP A 50 0.50 -0.60 8.26
CA TRP A 50 -0.32 -1.34 7.29
C TRP A 50 -0.04 -0.96 5.84
N GLN A 51 0.28 0.30 5.55
CA GLN A 51 0.70 0.73 4.22
C GLN A 51 2.05 0.13 3.82
N GLY A 52 2.96 -0.09 4.77
CA GLY A 52 4.21 -0.84 4.52
C GLY A 52 3.92 -2.27 4.05
N ILE A 53 2.98 -2.96 4.70
CA ILE A 53 2.55 -4.31 4.28
C ILE A 53 1.88 -4.25 2.90
N ALA A 54 1.01 -3.27 2.65
CA ALA A 54 0.41 -3.06 1.33
C ALA A 54 1.47 -2.80 0.24
N GLY A 55 2.53 -2.05 0.55
CA GLY A 55 3.65 -1.79 -0.35
C GLY A 55 4.40 -3.07 -0.74
N MET A 56 4.68 -3.96 0.22
CA MET A 56 5.30 -5.26 -0.07
C MET A 56 4.43 -6.12 -0.99
N LEU A 57 3.12 -6.15 -0.74
CA LEU A 57 2.15 -6.85 -1.60
C LEU A 57 2.09 -6.23 -3.00
N ALA A 58 2.21 -4.91 -3.13
CA ALA A 58 2.26 -4.23 -4.42
C ALA A 58 3.47 -4.68 -5.26
N ILE A 59 4.64 -4.84 -4.65
CA ILE A 59 5.84 -5.37 -5.31
C ILE A 59 5.59 -6.81 -5.78
N ALA A 60 4.98 -7.65 -4.95
CA ALA A 60 4.65 -9.03 -5.31
C ALA A 60 3.66 -9.12 -6.48
N VAL A 61 2.59 -8.31 -6.46
CA VAL A 61 1.61 -8.20 -7.55
C VAL A 61 2.31 -7.79 -8.85
N PHE A 62 3.14 -6.75 -8.79
CA PHE A 62 3.90 -6.28 -9.94
C PHE A 62 4.81 -7.38 -10.51
N GLY A 63 5.60 -8.04 -9.66
CA GLY A 63 6.52 -9.10 -10.08
C GLY A 63 5.81 -10.27 -10.77
N VAL A 64 4.70 -10.75 -10.21
CA VAL A 64 3.91 -11.84 -10.80
C VAL A 64 3.24 -11.39 -12.11
N GLY A 65 2.69 -10.17 -12.12
CA GLY A 65 2.02 -9.57 -13.27
C GLY A 65 2.96 -9.20 -14.43
N TRP A 66 4.22 -8.89 -14.16
CA TRP A 66 5.18 -8.43 -15.16
C TRP A 66 5.51 -9.48 -16.24
N GLY A 67 5.38 -10.76 -15.90
CA GLY A 67 5.57 -11.86 -16.86
C GLY A 67 4.40 -12.09 -17.82
N TRP A 68 3.33 -11.29 -17.75
CA TRP A 68 2.29 -11.29 -18.78
C TRP A 68 2.77 -10.58 -20.07
N PRO A 69 2.18 -10.89 -21.24
CA PRO A 69 2.51 -10.22 -22.49
C PRO A 69 2.43 -8.69 -22.37
N LYS A 70 3.37 -7.99 -23.03
CA LYS A 70 3.33 -6.52 -23.14
C LYS A 70 2.01 -6.09 -23.79
N GLY A 71 1.40 -5.01 -23.30
CA GLY A 71 0.11 -4.51 -23.78
C GLY A 71 -1.12 -5.27 -23.26
N SER A 72 -0.95 -6.37 -22.52
CA SER A 72 -2.10 -7.04 -21.88
C SER A 72 -2.66 -6.21 -20.73
N ALA A 73 -3.98 -6.24 -20.57
CA ALA A 73 -4.68 -5.57 -19.47
C ALA A 73 -4.15 -6.03 -18.10
N VAL A 74 -3.84 -7.32 -17.95
CA VAL A 74 -3.31 -7.88 -16.69
C VAL A 74 -1.97 -7.25 -16.30
N ARG A 75 -1.07 -7.06 -17.26
CA ARG A 75 0.21 -6.41 -17.02
C ARG A 75 0.05 -4.94 -16.66
N GLY A 76 -0.88 -4.24 -17.33
CA GLY A 76 -1.20 -2.85 -17.01
C GLY A 76 -1.77 -2.69 -15.61
N LEU A 77 -2.72 -3.56 -15.24
CA LEU A 77 -3.31 -3.56 -13.91
C LEU A 77 -2.26 -3.83 -12.84
N ALA A 78 -1.36 -4.80 -13.03
CA ALA A 78 -0.33 -5.16 -12.05
C ALA A 78 0.59 -4.01 -11.62
N VAL A 79 0.64 -2.93 -12.40
CA VAL A 79 1.39 -1.70 -12.07
C VAL A 79 0.62 -0.80 -11.10
N VAL A 80 -0.71 -0.88 -11.06
CA VAL A 80 -1.58 0.01 -10.26
C VAL A 80 -1.22 0.02 -8.78
N PRO A 81 -1.08 -1.12 -8.08
CA PRO A 81 -0.67 -1.12 -6.67
C PRO A 81 0.67 -0.41 -6.43
N LEU A 82 1.61 -0.57 -7.36
CA LEU A 82 2.94 0.03 -7.27
C LEU A 82 2.90 1.54 -7.48
N VAL A 83 2.09 2.01 -8.44
CA VAL A 83 1.85 3.46 -8.65
C VAL A 83 1.21 4.07 -7.41
N ILE A 84 0.21 3.41 -6.82
CA ILE A 84 -0.43 3.87 -5.59
C ILE A 84 0.59 3.96 -4.45
N ALA A 85 1.44 2.93 -4.27
CA ALA A 85 2.51 2.97 -3.28
C ALA A 85 3.50 4.13 -3.53
N GLY A 86 3.87 4.37 -4.79
CA GLY A 86 4.73 5.50 -5.16
C GLY A 86 4.11 6.87 -4.86
N LEU A 87 2.83 7.06 -5.19
CA LEU A 87 2.08 8.28 -4.83
C LEU A 87 1.98 8.45 -3.31
N HIS A 88 1.85 7.35 -2.58
CA HIS A 88 1.82 7.36 -1.13
C HIS A 88 3.15 7.85 -0.52
N LEU A 89 4.27 7.32 -1.00
CA LEU A 89 5.61 7.75 -0.58
C LEU A 89 5.84 9.22 -0.95
N LEU A 90 5.38 9.65 -2.12
CA LEU A 90 5.45 11.06 -2.52
C LEU A 90 4.66 11.96 -1.56
N ALA A 91 3.44 11.56 -1.19
CA ALA A 91 2.63 12.31 -0.24
C ALA A 91 3.30 12.41 1.14
N ILE A 92 3.90 11.31 1.63
CA ILE A 92 4.67 11.31 2.88
C ILE A 92 5.87 12.26 2.78
N ALA A 93 6.63 12.18 1.68
CA ALA A 93 7.79 13.05 1.46
C ALA A 93 7.39 14.54 1.44
N VAL A 94 6.30 14.89 0.74
CA VAL A 94 5.77 16.26 0.72
C VAL A 94 5.44 16.75 2.12
N VAL A 95 4.78 15.93 2.95
CA VAL A 95 4.44 16.30 4.34
C VAL A 95 5.70 16.50 5.19
N ILE A 96 6.70 15.61 5.04
CA ILE A 96 7.98 15.73 5.76
C ILE A 96 8.68 17.03 5.38
N PHE A 97 8.87 17.29 4.09
CA PHE A 97 9.56 18.49 3.64
C PHE A 97 8.80 19.78 3.98
N TRP A 98 7.46 19.76 3.94
CA TRP A 98 6.65 20.89 4.41
C TRP A 98 6.85 21.14 5.91
N ALA A 99 6.91 20.08 6.73
CA ALA A 99 7.16 20.21 8.16
C ALA A 99 8.59 20.71 8.49
N GLU A 100 9.56 20.38 7.64
CA GLU A 100 10.96 20.83 7.75
C GLU A 100 11.21 22.25 7.21
N GLY A 101 10.21 22.89 6.62
CA GLY A 101 10.29 24.29 6.18
C GLY A 101 10.57 24.50 4.70
N LEU A 102 10.04 23.64 3.82
CA LEU A 102 9.60 24.10 2.51
C LEU A 102 8.57 25.24 2.64
#